data_AF-A0A364V5V3-F1
#
_entry.id   AF-A0A364V5V3-F1
#
_cell.length_a   1.000
_cell.length_b   1.000
_cell.length_c   1.000
_cell.angle_alpha   90.00
_cell.angle_beta   90.00
_cell.angle_gamma   90.00
#
_symmetry.space_group_name_H-M   'P 1'
#
loop_
_entity.id
_entity.type
_entity.pdbx_description
1 polymer ?
#
loop_
_entity_poly.entity_id
_entity_poly.type
_entity_poly.pdbx_seq_one_letter_code
_entity_poly.pdbx_strand_id
1 'polypeptide(L)'
;MELPKSGVEDIQISAEYVTHAIREMHKRAGRKIDIVGHSQGGMIGRWSTKWWLDTRGMIDDLVGIAPSNQGTAAVYPVCATVGCGAGTAQQGQDTNFIHALNEDTMTFPDIDYTTINSTFDELVVPYTNGFLPPGPNVFDWCRG
;
A
#
# COMPACT_ATOMS: atom_id res chain seq x y z
N MET A 1 12.99 -8.33 2.76
CA MET A 1 12.19 -9.43 2.19
C MET A 1 12.14 -9.25 0.68
N GLU A 2 11.97 -10.33 -0.07
CA GLU A 2 11.71 -10.26 -1.50
C GLU A 2 10.29 -10.78 -1.77
N LEU A 3 9.54 -10.07 -2.61
CA LEU A 3 8.18 -10.47 -2.96
C LEU A 3 8.20 -11.53 -4.08
N PRO A 4 7.24 -12.48 -4.10
CA PRO A 4 7.11 -13.44 -5.19
C PRO A 4 7.04 -12.74 -6.55
N LYS A 5 7.74 -13.30 -7.54
CA LYS A 5 7.83 -12.76 -8.92
C LYS A 5 8.12 -11.25 -8.94
N SER A 6 8.97 -10.77 -8.04
CA SER A 6 9.36 -9.35 -7.98
C SER A 6 8.17 -8.38 -7.83
N GLY A 7 7.06 -8.81 -7.21
CA GLY A 7 5.89 -7.96 -6.92
C GLY A 7 4.84 -7.87 -8.05
N VAL A 8 4.96 -8.66 -9.13
CA VAL A 8 3.93 -8.72 -10.18
C VAL A 8 2.94 -9.89 -10.02
N GLU A 9 3.14 -10.72 -9.00
CA GLU A 9 2.15 -11.73 -8.58
C GLU A 9 0.91 -11.06 -7.99
N ASP A 10 -0.16 -11.84 -7.79
CA ASP A 10 -1.32 -11.41 -6.99
C ASP A 10 -0.89 -10.69 -5.69
N ILE A 11 -1.38 -9.47 -5.49
CA ILE A 11 -1.05 -8.62 -4.34
C ILE A 11 -1.49 -9.29 -3.05
N GLN A 12 -2.56 -10.09 -3.07
CA GLN A 12 -3.04 -10.82 -1.89
C GLN A 12 -2.02 -11.86 -1.43
N ILE A 13 -1.40 -12.58 -2.38
CA ILE A 13 -0.30 -13.51 -2.11
C ILE A 13 0.92 -12.73 -1.59
N SER A 14 1.27 -11.63 -2.26
CA SER A 14 2.38 -10.78 -1.82
C SER A 14 2.19 -10.22 -0.40
N ALA A 15 0.95 -9.94 0.00
CA ALA A 15 0.62 -9.45 1.33
C ALA A 15 0.79 -10.51 2.43
N GLU A 16 0.75 -11.80 2.12
CA GLU A 16 1.10 -12.85 3.08
C GLU A 16 2.58 -12.76 3.49
N TYR A 17 3.46 -12.47 2.53
CA TYR A 17 4.88 -12.27 2.79
C TYR A 17 5.12 -11.00 3.62
N VAL A 18 4.38 -9.92 3.34
CA VAL A 18 4.46 -8.67 4.11
C VAL A 18 4.00 -8.91 5.54
N THR A 19 2.88 -9.62 5.72
CA THR A 19 2.34 -10.00 7.02
C THR A 19 3.32 -10.85 7.83
N HIS A 20 3.95 -11.84 7.19
CA HIS A 20 4.99 -12.65 7.82
C HIS A 20 6.19 -11.80 8.24
N ALA A 21 6.64 -10.89 7.37
CA ALA A 21 7.76 -10.00 7.67
C ALA A 21 7.45 -9.05 8.83
N ILE A 22 6.23 -8.50 8.92
CA ILE A 22 5.81 -7.65 10.04
C ILE A 22 5.97 -8.40 11.37
N ARG A 23 5.44 -9.63 11.45
CA ARG A 23 5.52 -10.45 12.66
C ARG A 23 6.96 -10.77 13.05
N GLU A 24 7.79 -11.16 12.07
CA GLU A 24 9.20 -11.47 12.29
C GLU A 24 9.99 -10.25 12.75
N MET A 25 9.79 -9.09 12.12
CA MET A 25 10.52 -7.87 12.45
C MET A 25 10.08 -7.32 13.81
N HIS A 26 8.79 -7.29 14.11
CA HIS A 26 8.28 -6.92 15.42
C HIS A 26 8.85 -7.81 16.54
N LYS A 27 8.84 -9.14 16.32
CA LYS A 27 9.42 -10.10 17.28
C LYS A 27 10.92 -9.84 17.53
N ARG A 28 11.68 -9.53 16.48
CA ARG A 28 13.13 -9.26 16.59
C ARG A 28 13.42 -7.90 17.23
N ALA A 29 12.61 -6.90 16.91
CA ALA A 29 12.76 -5.56 17.43
C ALA A 29 12.33 -5.46 18.91
N GLY A 30 11.36 -6.27 19.35
CA GLY A 30 10.77 -6.18 20.69
C GLY A 30 9.95 -4.90 20.91
N ARG A 31 9.58 -4.22 19.82
CA ARG A 31 8.81 -2.97 19.78
C ARG A 31 8.07 -2.88 18.44
N LYS A 32 7.14 -1.93 18.34
CA LYS A 32 6.53 -1.55 17.07
C LYS A 32 7.59 -1.20 16.01
N ILE A 33 7.26 -1.51 14.77
CA ILE A 33 8.12 -1.29 13.60
C ILE A 33 7.45 -0.34 12.61
N ASP A 34 8.25 0.23 11.72
CA ASP A 34 7.77 1.09 10.66
C ASP A 34 7.78 0.32 9.34
N ILE A 35 6.77 0.55 8.52
CA ILE A 35 6.69 0.02 7.17
C ILE A 35 6.91 1.17 6.21
N VAL A 36 7.93 1.04 5.35
CA VAL A 36 8.17 1.99 4.25
C VAL A 36 8.07 1.24 2.94
N GLY A 37 7.23 1.73 2.02
CA GLY A 37 7.02 1.11 0.73
C GLY A 37 6.82 2.12 -0.39
N HIS A 38 7.16 1.71 -1.62
CA HIS A 38 7.03 2.52 -2.83
C HIS A 38 6.02 1.91 -3.79
N SER A 39 5.20 2.74 -4.45
CA SER A 39 4.20 2.28 -5.44
C SER A 39 3.27 1.22 -4.83
N GLN A 40 3.12 0.05 -5.45
CA GLN A 40 2.40 -1.08 -4.86
C GLN A 40 2.87 -1.42 -3.43
N GLY A 41 4.18 -1.33 -3.17
CA GLY A 41 4.74 -1.57 -1.84
C GLY A 41 4.26 -0.57 -0.79
N GLY A 42 3.91 0.65 -1.19
CA GLY A 42 3.37 1.68 -0.30
C GLY A 42 1.91 1.46 0.09
N MET A 43 1.16 0.66 -0.68
CA MET A 43 -0.23 0.29 -0.32
C MET A 43 -0.32 -1.06 0.39
N ILE A 44 0.57 -2.01 0.10
CA ILE A 44 0.35 -3.43 0.43
C ILE A 44 0.31 -3.69 1.94
N GLY A 45 0.99 -2.86 2.74
CA GLY A 45 0.90 -2.92 4.21
C GLY A 45 -0.52 -2.66 4.74
N ARG A 46 -1.36 -1.91 4.00
CA ARG A 46 -2.77 -1.70 4.35
C ARG A 46 -3.58 -2.98 4.20
N TRP A 47 -3.23 -3.85 3.23
CA TRP A 47 -3.87 -5.16 3.10
C TRP A 47 -3.60 -6.03 4.33
N SER A 48 -2.36 -6.02 4.85
CA SER A 48 -2.01 -6.71 6.08
C SER A 48 -2.83 -6.21 7.28
N THR A 49 -2.87 -4.90 7.51
CA THR A 49 -3.61 -4.33 8.66
C THR A 49 -5.13 -4.48 8.55
N LYS A 50 -5.66 -4.57 7.33
CA LYS A 50 -7.08 -4.83 7.10
C LYS A 50 -7.48 -6.25 7.53
N TRP A 51 -6.75 -7.26 7.06
CA TRP A 51 -7.17 -8.66 7.18
C TRP A 51 -6.49 -9.45 8.32
N TRP A 52 -5.31 -9.03 8.78
CA TRP A 52 -4.61 -9.62 9.92
C TRP A 52 -4.55 -8.63 11.09
N LEU A 53 -5.61 -8.63 11.89
CA LEU A 53 -5.83 -7.67 12.97
C LEU A 53 -4.67 -7.56 13.96
N ASP A 54 -3.93 -8.65 14.19
CA ASP A 54 -2.78 -8.68 15.08
C ASP A 54 -1.65 -7.73 14.63
N THR A 55 -1.50 -7.49 13.33
CA THR A 55 -0.43 -6.62 12.82
C THR A 55 -0.63 -5.16 13.21
N ARG A 56 -1.85 -4.73 13.57
CA ARG A 56 -2.13 -3.33 13.94
C ARG A 56 -1.36 -2.91 15.19
N GLY A 57 -1.24 -3.82 16.16
CA GLY A 57 -0.46 -3.58 17.38
C GLY A 57 1.05 -3.68 17.18
N MET A 58 1.51 -4.07 16.00
CA MET A 58 2.93 -4.30 15.68
C MET A 58 3.56 -3.16 14.88
N ILE A 59 2.76 -2.24 14.34
CA ILE A 59 3.18 -1.18 13.44
C ILE A 59 3.06 0.17 14.15
N ASP A 60 4.08 1.01 14.02
CA ASP A 60 4.07 2.41 14.45
C ASP A 60 3.65 3.28 13.27
N ASP A 61 4.47 3.31 12.22
CA ASP A 61 4.23 4.08 11.00
C ASP A 61 4.02 3.19 9.76
N LEU A 62 3.11 3.63 8.87
CA LEU A 62 3.00 3.15 7.48
C LEU A 62 3.26 4.32 6.53
N VAL A 63 4.44 4.31 5.92
CA VAL A 63 4.93 5.33 5.00
C VAL A 63 4.89 4.84 3.56
N GLY A 64 4.09 5.49 2.72
CA GLY A 64 4.00 5.24 1.29
C GLY A 64 4.69 6.32 0.45
N ILE A 65 5.62 5.94 -0.42
CA ILE A 65 6.22 6.81 -1.44
C ILE A 65 5.51 6.52 -2.77
N ALA A 66 4.81 7.51 -3.32
CA ALA A 66 3.93 7.35 -4.47
C ALA A 66 3.02 6.10 -4.39
N PRO A 67 2.34 5.84 -3.25
CA PRO A 67 1.53 4.63 -3.11
C PRO A 67 0.34 4.66 -4.06
N SER A 68 -0.12 3.51 -4.54
CA SER A 68 -1.30 3.41 -5.40
C SER A 68 -2.60 3.24 -4.61
N ASN A 69 -2.78 3.93 -3.48
CA ASN A 69 -3.84 3.67 -2.48
C ASN A 69 -5.28 3.61 -3.03
N GLN A 70 -5.60 4.35 -4.09
CA GLN A 70 -6.89 4.32 -4.81
C GLN A 70 -6.80 3.63 -6.19
N GLY A 71 -5.70 2.93 -6.46
CA GLY A 71 -5.35 2.41 -7.78
C GLY A 71 -4.82 3.51 -8.71
N THR A 72 -4.72 3.20 -9.99
CA THR A 72 -4.30 4.14 -11.04
C THR A 72 -5.11 4.00 -12.33
N ALA A 73 -5.38 5.12 -12.99
CA ALA A 73 -5.95 5.14 -14.34
C ALA A 73 -4.94 4.65 -15.40
N ALA A 74 -3.64 4.69 -15.11
CA ALA A 74 -2.57 4.30 -16.04
C ALA A 74 -2.29 2.79 -16.08
N VAL A 75 -3.16 1.93 -15.52
CA VAL A 75 -2.91 0.49 -15.49
C VAL A 75 -2.74 -0.12 -16.89
N TYR A 76 -3.53 0.32 -17.87
CA TYR A 76 -3.43 -0.16 -19.26
C TYR A 76 -2.07 0.19 -19.93
N PRO A 77 -1.62 1.46 -19.96
CA PRO A 77 -0.31 1.79 -20.51
C PRO A 77 0.85 1.15 -19.72
N VAL A 78 0.71 1.00 -18.40
CA VAL A 78 1.70 0.27 -17.58
C VAL A 78 1.76 -1.20 -17.98
N CYS A 79 0.61 -1.87 -18.09
CA CYS A 79 0.53 -3.26 -18.55
C CYS A 79 1.16 -3.47 -19.93
N ALA A 80 1.06 -2.49 -20.83
CA ALA A 80 1.66 -2.54 -22.16
C ALA A 80 3.21 -2.42 -22.15
N THR A 81 3.80 -1.82 -21.12
CA THR A 81 5.24 -1.55 -21.04
C THR A 81 6.00 -2.55 -20.17
N VAL A 82 5.43 -2.95 -19.03
CA VAL A 82 6.10 -3.85 -18.06
C VAL A 82 5.42 -5.23 -17.95
N GLY A 83 4.36 -5.46 -18.72
CA GLY A 83 3.55 -6.67 -18.65
C GLY A 83 2.42 -6.59 -17.62
N CYS A 84 1.34 -7.33 -17.89
CA CYS A 84 0.13 -7.31 -17.06
C CYS A 84 0.07 -8.56 -16.16
N GLY A 85 0.99 -8.65 -15.21
CA GLY A 85 0.88 -9.60 -14.10
C GLY A 85 -0.35 -9.28 -13.24
N ALA A 86 -0.82 -10.25 -12.46
CA ALA A 86 -2.01 -10.09 -11.62
C ALA A 86 -1.88 -8.86 -10.71
N GLY A 87 -0.71 -8.64 -10.10
CA GLY A 87 -0.49 -7.48 -9.23
C GLY A 87 -0.39 -6.14 -9.96
N THR A 88 -0.01 -6.12 -11.23
CA THR A 88 -0.12 -4.90 -12.05
C THR A 88 -1.59 -4.61 -12.34
N ALA A 89 -2.35 -5.62 -12.79
CA ALA A 89 -3.76 -5.48 -13.12
C ALA A 89 -4.61 -5.06 -11.90
N GLN A 90 -4.33 -5.62 -10.71
CA GLN A 90 -5.02 -5.28 -9.46
C GLN A 90 -4.81 -3.83 -9.00
N GLN A 91 -3.80 -3.13 -9.50
CA GLN A 91 -3.58 -1.70 -9.20
C GLN A 91 -4.43 -0.79 -10.08
N GLY A 92 -5.23 -1.31 -11.01
CA GLY A 92 -6.20 -0.51 -11.74
C GLY A 92 -7.22 0.14 -10.81
N GLN A 93 -7.63 1.36 -11.15
CA GLN A 93 -8.82 1.97 -10.56
C GLN A 93 -10.04 1.06 -10.74
N ASP A 94 -10.94 1.10 -9.76
CA ASP A 94 -12.22 0.37 -9.74
C ASP A 94 -12.10 -1.16 -9.83
N THR A 95 -10.92 -1.72 -9.60
CA THR A 95 -10.74 -3.17 -9.51
C THR A 95 -11.32 -3.71 -8.20
N ASN A 96 -11.75 -4.98 -8.22
CA ASN A 96 -12.23 -5.66 -7.01
C ASN A 96 -11.21 -5.62 -5.86
N PHE A 97 -9.92 -5.66 -6.18
CA PHE A 97 -8.85 -5.54 -5.20
C PHE A 97 -8.87 -4.16 -4.52
N ILE A 98 -8.91 -3.07 -5.29
CA ILE A 98 -8.95 -1.71 -4.73
C ILE A 98 -10.24 -1.46 -3.95
N HIS A 99 -11.38 -1.94 -4.44
CA HIS A 99 -12.64 -1.86 -3.70
C HIS A 99 -12.55 -2.59 -2.37
N ALA A 100 -12.08 -3.85 -2.36
CA ALA A 100 -11.90 -4.62 -1.13
C ALA A 100 -10.89 -3.97 -0.18
N LEU A 101 -9.79 -3.40 -0.68
CA LEU A 101 -8.80 -2.71 0.15
C LEU A 101 -9.39 -1.46 0.82
N ASN A 102 -10.23 -0.70 0.11
CA ASN A 102 -10.74 0.59 0.57
C ASN A 102 -12.13 0.55 1.22
N GLU A 103 -12.81 -0.60 1.19
CA GLU A 103 -14.09 -0.80 1.86
C GLU A 103 -14.00 -0.49 3.37
N ASP A 104 -15.01 0.19 3.90
CA ASP A 104 -15.10 0.68 5.27
C ASP A 104 -13.97 1.64 5.68
N THR A 105 -12.89 1.09 6.22
CA THR A 105 -11.82 1.83 6.92
C THR A 105 -10.51 1.67 6.19
N MET A 106 -9.88 2.81 5.88
CA MET A 106 -8.59 2.85 5.19
C MET A 106 -7.38 3.02 6.13
N THR A 107 -7.62 3.49 7.36
CA THR A 107 -6.61 3.83 8.37
C THR A 107 -7.06 3.42 9.77
N PHE A 108 -6.13 3.07 10.65
CA PHE A 108 -6.43 2.64 12.03
C PHE A 108 -5.79 3.60 13.05
N PRO A 109 -6.46 3.95 14.17
CA PRO A 109 -6.00 5.00 15.09
C PRO A 109 -4.60 4.82 15.71
N ASP A 110 -4.14 3.58 15.87
CA ASP A 110 -2.86 3.27 16.53
C ASP A 110 -1.67 3.16 15.56
N ILE A 111 -1.86 3.59 14.31
CA ILE A 111 -0.83 3.59 13.25
C ILE A 111 -0.79 4.99 12.66
N ASP A 112 0.39 5.58 12.56
CA ASP A 112 0.59 6.84 11.84
C ASP A 112 0.81 6.57 10.34
N TYR A 113 0.12 7.34 9.49
CA TYR A 113 0.18 7.16 8.04
C TYR A 113 0.80 8.39 7.39
N THR A 114 1.85 8.17 6.60
CA THR A 114 2.45 9.22 5.77
C THR A 114 2.43 8.83 4.31
N THR A 115 1.94 9.69 3.43
CA THR A 115 2.08 9.49 1.98
C THR A 115 2.88 10.62 1.34
N ILE A 116 3.85 10.27 0.50
CA ILE A 116 4.72 11.20 -0.21
C ILE A 116 4.43 11.08 -1.69
N ASN A 117 3.76 12.09 -2.26
CA ASN A 117 3.29 12.07 -3.64
C ASN A 117 3.88 13.24 -4.45
N SER A 118 3.77 13.18 -5.78
CA SER A 118 4.25 14.22 -6.69
C SER A 118 3.17 14.60 -7.68
N THR A 119 2.97 15.89 -7.93
CA THR A 119 2.07 16.37 -9.01
C THR A 119 2.51 15.94 -10.41
N PHE A 120 3.75 15.43 -10.54
CA PHE A 120 4.35 14.93 -11.77
C PHE A 120 4.35 13.40 -11.87
N ASP A 121 3.61 12.70 -11.00
CA ASP A 121 3.52 11.24 -11.09
C ASP A 121 2.84 10.82 -12.42
N GLU A 122 3.54 10.00 -13.20
CA GLU A 122 3.08 9.52 -14.51
C GLU A 122 2.44 8.13 -14.44
N LEU A 123 2.56 7.44 -13.28
CA LEU A 123 2.15 6.04 -13.12
C LEU A 123 1.00 5.87 -12.13
N VAL A 124 0.98 6.62 -11.03
CA VAL A 124 -0.16 6.73 -10.12
C VAL A 124 -0.90 8.00 -10.51
N VAL A 125 -1.90 7.85 -11.39
CA VAL A 125 -2.64 8.98 -11.96
C VAL A 125 -4.15 8.86 -11.69
N PRO A 126 -4.81 9.95 -11.22
CA PRO A 126 -4.18 11.20 -10.75
C PRO A 126 -3.28 10.97 -9.52
N TYR A 127 -2.26 11.80 -9.31
CA TYR A 127 -1.31 11.64 -8.18
C TYR A 127 -1.99 11.64 -6.80
N THR A 128 -3.17 12.26 -6.72
CA THR A 128 -4.03 12.25 -5.53
C THR A 128 -4.52 10.86 -5.16
N ASN A 129 -4.42 9.86 -6.06
CA ASN A 129 -4.73 8.46 -5.77
C ASN A 129 -3.77 7.82 -4.76
N GLY A 130 -2.67 8.49 -4.41
CA GLY A 130 -1.81 8.06 -3.32
C GLY A 130 -2.27 8.52 -1.95
N PHE A 131 -3.21 9.47 -1.86
CA PHE A 131 -3.66 10.01 -0.57
C PHE A 131 -4.46 8.99 0.24
N LEU A 132 -4.59 9.25 1.54
CA LEU A 132 -5.52 8.53 2.42
C LEU A 132 -6.60 9.50 2.90
N PRO A 133 -7.77 9.04 3.37
CA PRO A 133 -8.77 9.91 3.96
C PRO A 133 -8.16 10.76 5.09
N PRO A 134 -8.46 12.08 5.17
CA PRO A 134 -7.95 12.91 6.25
C PRO A 134 -8.30 12.34 7.63
N GLY A 135 -7.34 12.34 8.53
CA GLY A 135 -7.48 11.85 9.89
C GLY A 135 -6.40 12.43 10.80
N PRO A 136 -6.55 12.33 12.13
CA PRO A 136 -5.60 12.89 13.09
C PRO A 136 -4.20 12.25 12.99
N ASN A 137 -4.11 11.04 12.42
CA ASN A 137 -2.92 10.22 12.23
C ASN A 137 -2.54 10.06 10.74
N VAL A 138 -2.95 10.99 9.87
CA VAL A 138 -2.70 10.93 8.43
C VAL A 138 -2.02 12.20 7.95
N PHE A 139 -0.83 12.05 7.36
CA PHE A 139 -0.06 13.14 6.75
C PHE A 139 0.22 12.86 5.27
N ASP A 140 -0.42 13.63 4.38
CA ASP A 140 -0.23 13.49 2.94
C ASP A 140 0.54 14.69 2.38
N TRP A 141 1.78 14.45 1.96
CA TRP A 141 2.58 15.47 1.26
C TRP A 141 1.97 15.77 -0.11
N CYS A 142 2.08 17.04 -0.52
CA CYS A 142 1.53 17.57 -1.78
C CYS A 142 -0.01 17.58 -1.88
N ARG A 143 -0.72 17.51 -0.74
CA ARG A 143 -2.19 17.66 -0.67
C ARG A 143 -2.69 19.09 -0.89
N GLY A 144 -1.84 20.10 -0.66
CA GLY A 144 -2.18 21.53 -0.75
C GLY A 144 -2.24 22.20 0.60
#